data_AF-A0A9D4Y271-F1
#
_entry.id   AF-A0A9D4Y271-F1
#
_cell.length_a   1.000
_cell.length_b   1.000
_cell.length_c   1.000
_cell.angle_alpha   90.00
_cell.angle_beta   90.00
_cell.angle_gamma   90.00
#
_symmetry.space_group_name_H-M   'P 1'
#
loop_
_entity.id
_entity.type
_entity.pdbx_description
1 polymer ?
#
loop_
_entity_poly.entity_id
_entity_poly.type
_entity_poly.pdbx_seq_one_letter_code
_entity_poly.pdbx_strand_id
1 'polypeptide(L)'
;MGIAVIHTYIWYMYVTLMRGTELCNRFNFIAASRINTTFITKNPTSVKNELVDRFMAAGDNTTPSLYFLPFNSGNGGHWVLVAMDLSRLMVYYLDSLSGDWSKYPSMKKTVDA
;
A
#
# COMPACT_ATOMS: atom_id res chain seq x y z
N MET A 1 2.33 -14.61 13.08
CA MET A 1 3.37 -13.69 13.60
C MET A 1 3.66 -12.51 12.68
N GLY A 2 3.93 -12.70 11.38
CA GLY A 2 4.34 -11.60 10.47
C GLY A 2 3.42 -10.39 10.40
N ILE A 3 2.09 -10.57 10.35
CA ILE A 3 1.11 -9.46 10.31
C ILE A 3 1.27 -8.51 11.50
N ALA A 4 1.39 -9.05 12.71
CA ALA A 4 1.47 -8.26 13.94
C ALA A 4 2.74 -7.41 13.98
N VAL A 5 3.88 -8.00 13.59
CA VAL A 5 5.17 -7.28 13.50
C VAL A 5 5.10 -6.13 12.49
N ILE A 6 4.56 -6.39 11.31
CA ILE A 6 4.38 -5.37 10.26
C ILE A 6 3.48 -4.25 10.73
N HIS A 7 2.39 -4.55 11.45
CA HIS A 7 1.51 -3.54 12.03
C HIS A 7 2.21 -2.68 13.07
N THR A 8 2.94 -3.30 14.01
CA THR A 8 3.69 -2.57 15.03
C THR A 8 4.71 -1.64 14.38
N TYR A 9 5.39 -2.10 13.32
CA TYR A 9 6.38 -1.26 12.63
C TYR A 9 5.74 -0.12 11.83
N ILE A 10 4.62 -0.36 11.15
CA ILE A 10 3.83 0.71 10.50
C ILE A 10 3.42 1.77 11.53
N TRP A 11 2.91 1.33 12.67
CA TRP A 11 2.52 2.24 13.74
C TRP A 11 3.70 3.05 14.26
N TYR A 12 4.84 2.39 14.49
CA TYR A 12 6.08 3.05 14.88
C TYR A 12 6.53 4.10 13.85
N MET A 13 6.51 3.77 12.55
CA MET A 13 6.84 4.72 11.48
C MET A 13 5.87 5.91 11.45
N TYR A 14 4.57 5.66 11.63
CA TYR A 14 3.58 6.73 11.69
C TYR A 14 3.85 7.68 12.86
N VAL A 15 4.05 7.14 14.07
CA VAL A 15 4.31 7.94 15.27
C VAL A 15 5.63 8.70 15.19
N THR A 16 6.68 8.06 14.67
CA THR A 16 8.04 8.61 14.67
C THR A 16 8.31 9.57 13.51
N LEU A 17 7.75 9.28 12.33
CA LEU A 17 8.10 10.00 11.10
C LEU A 17 6.97 10.86 10.54
N MET A 18 5.70 10.54 10.82
CA MET A 18 4.57 11.23 10.20
C MET A 18 3.81 12.15 11.14
N ARG A 19 3.62 11.75 12.40
CA ARG A 19 2.76 12.47 13.33
C ARG A 19 3.24 13.91 13.52
N GLY A 20 2.39 14.88 13.18
CA GLY A 20 2.70 16.31 13.32
C GLY A 20 3.61 16.89 12.22
N THR A 21 3.84 16.15 11.14
CA THR A 21 4.63 16.60 9.98
C THR A 21 3.74 16.71 8.73
N GLU A 22 4.16 17.45 7.71
CA GLU A 22 3.42 17.50 6.43
C GLU A 22 3.34 16.15 5.70
N LEU A 23 4.19 15.19 6.10
CA LEU A 23 4.30 13.89 5.49
C LEU A 23 3.01 13.06 5.64
N CYS A 24 2.27 13.25 6.75
CA CYS A 24 0.99 12.57 6.97
C CYS A 24 -0.08 12.94 5.93
N ASN A 25 0.08 14.09 5.26
CA ASN A 25 -0.82 14.55 4.20
C ASN A 25 -0.39 14.08 2.81
N ARG A 26 0.82 13.52 2.68
CA ARG A 26 1.40 13.07 1.41
C ARG A 26 1.39 11.56 1.27
N PHE A 27 1.59 10.83 2.36
CA PHE A 27 1.59 9.37 2.33
C PHE A 27 0.91 8.72 3.52
N ASN A 28 0.48 7.47 3.31
CA ASN A 28 -0.20 6.68 4.33
C ASN A 28 0.23 5.20 4.24
N PHE A 29 0.39 4.55 5.39
CA PHE A 29 0.59 3.11 5.48
C PHE A 29 -0.73 2.43 5.79
N ILE A 30 -1.15 1.51 4.93
CA ILE A 30 -2.34 0.70 5.17
C ILE A 30 -1.96 -0.54 5.97
N ALA A 31 -2.72 -0.82 7.03
CA ALA A 31 -2.54 -2.02 7.83
C ALA A 31 -2.68 -3.28 6.96
N ALA A 32 -1.69 -4.19 7.05
CA ALA A 32 -1.65 -5.44 6.28
C ALA A 32 -2.92 -6.31 6.37
N SER A 33 -3.69 -6.21 7.46
CA SER A 33 -4.92 -6.98 7.65
C SER A 33 -6.08 -6.49 6.77
N ARG A 34 -5.96 -5.27 6.23
CA ARG A 34 -6.99 -4.66 5.38
C ARG A 34 -6.81 -5.00 3.90
N ILE A 35 -5.74 -5.70 3.53
CA ILE A 35 -5.36 -5.96 2.14
C ILE A 35 -5.39 -7.45 1.85
N ASN A 36 -6.02 -7.80 0.72
CA ASN A 36 -6.05 -9.17 0.21
C ASN A 36 -5.71 -9.18 -1.30
N THR A 37 -5.51 -10.37 -1.85
CA THR A 37 -5.20 -10.59 -3.27
C THR A 37 -6.21 -9.93 -4.21
N THR A 38 -7.50 -9.99 -3.89
CA THR A 38 -8.57 -9.40 -4.69
C THR A 38 -8.48 -7.87 -4.74
N PHE A 39 -8.08 -7.24 -3.64
CA PHE A 39 -7.94 -5.79 -3.56
C PHE A 39 -6.84 -5.28 -4.49
N ILE A 40 -5.74 -6.02 -4.59
CA ILE A 40 -4.56 -5.60 -5.35
C ILE A 40 -4.64 -5.92 -6.86
N THR A 41 -5.48 -6.88 -7.27
CA THR A 41 -5.71 -7.24 -8.67
C THR A 41 -6.79 -6.40 -9.36
N LYS A 42 -7.54 -5.60 -8.60
CA LYS A 42 -8.52 -4.66 -9.15
C LYS A 42 -7.85 -3.59 -10.02
N ASN A 43 -8.63 -3.03 -10.94
CA ASN A 43 -8.22 -1.87 -11.71
C ASN A 43 -7.84 -0.71 -10.76
N PRO A 44 -6.73 0.02 -11.00
CA PRO A 44 -6.27 1.12 -10.16
C PRO A 44 -7.34 2.18 -9.85
N THR A 45 -8.23 2.48 -10.80
CA THR A 45 -9.36 3.42 -10.59
C THR A 45 -10.37 2.87 -9.59
N SER A 46 -10.69 1.58 -9.66
CA SER A 46 -11.58 0.92 -8.70
C SER A 46 -10.96 0.89 -7.30
N VAL A 47 -9.67 0.63 -7.21
CA VAL A 47 -8.93 0.66 -5.94
C VAL A 47 -8.90 2.08 -5.38
N LYS A 48 -8.66 3.09 -6.22
CA LYS A 48 -8.71 4.50 -5.83
C LYS A 48 -10.08 4.86 -5.27
N ASN A 49 -11.17 4.51 -5.95
CA ASN A 49 -12.51 4.81 -5.47
C ASN A 49 -12.78 4.11 -4.13
N GLU A 50 -12.40 2.84 -3.98
CA GLU A 50 -12.57 2.12 -2.72
C GLU A 50 -11.72 2.69 -1.58
N LEU A 51 -10.48 3.14 -1.85
CA LEU A 51 -9.64 3.82 -0.87
C LEU A 51 -10.22 5.20 -0.50
N VAL A 52 -10.65 5.97 -1.49
CA VAL A 52 -11.32 7.26 -1.29
C VAL A 52 -12.57 7.05 -0.45
N ASP A 53 -13.47 6.13 -0.80
CA ASP A 53 -14.70 5.88 -0.05
C ASP A 53 -14.42 5.42 1.39
N ARG A 54 -13.41 4.57 1.59
CA ARG A 54 -13.06 4.04 2.93
C ARG A 54 -12.29 5.02 3.81
N PHE A 55 -11.50 5.93 3.22
CA PHE A 55 -10.58 6.79 3.98
C PHE A 55 -10.94 8.29 3.92
N MET A 56 -11.78 8.72 2.98
CA MET A 56 -12.24 10.11 2.81
C MET A 56 -13.62 10.39 3.43
N ALA A 57 -14.28 9.38 4.02
CA ALA A 57 -15.46 9.61 4.85
C ALA A 57 -15.17 10.52 6.08
N ALA A 58 -13.90 10.79 6.37
CA ALA A 58 -13.43 11.63 7.47
C ALA A 58 -13.00 13.04 7.01
N GLY A 59 -13.88 13.77 6.32
CA GLY A 59 -14.00 15.25 6.34
C GLY A 59 -12.79 16.16 6.02
N ASP A 60 -11.58 15.64 5.81
CA ASP A 60 -10.37 16.43 5.59
C ASP A 60 -9.97 16.35 4.11
N ASN A 61 -9.84 17.52 3.48
CA ASN A 61 -9.55 17.69 2.04
C ASN A 61 -8.11 17.29 1.64
N THR A 62 -7.39 16.55 2.49
CA THR A 62 -6.00 16.16 2.24
C THR A 62 -5.92 14.65 2.04
N THR A 63 -6.31 14.18 0.84
CA THR A 63 -6.06 12.78 0.45
C THR A 63 -4.56 12.57 0.28
N PRO A 64 -3.91 11.66 1.02
CA PRO A 64 -2.55 11.25 0.72
C PRO A 64 -2.46 10.80 -0.74
N SER A 65 -1.46 11.29 -1.47
CA SER A 65 -1.28 10.89 -2.87
C SER A 65 -0.65 9.50 -3.00
N LEU A 66 0.04 9.04 -1.96
CA LEU A 66 0.79 7.78 -1.97
C LEU A 66 0.37 6.87 -0.80
N TYR A 67 0.00 5.63 -1.12
CA TYR A 67 -0.32 4.61 -0.12
C TYR A 67 0.68 3.47 -0.19
N PHE A 68 1.09 2.98 0.98
CA PHE A 68 1.98 1.85 1.13
C PHE A 68 1.22 0.70 1.77
N LEU A 69 1.20 -0.44 1.09
CA LEU A 69 0.33 -1.56 1.39
C LEU A 69 1.19 -2.84 1.46
N PRO A 70 1.66 -3.23 2.66
CA PRO A 70 2.29 -4.54 2.82
C PRO A 70 1.28 -5.63 2.51
N PHE A 71 1.71 -6.57 1.65
CA PHE A 71 0.88 -7.63 1.13
C PHE A 71 1.62 -8.95 1.23
N ASN A 72 0.93 -9.99 1.69
CA ASN A 72 1.46 -11.34 1.68
C ASN A 72 1.05 -12.01 0.37
N SER A 73 2.01 -12.30 -0.52
CA SER A 73 1.72 -12.82 -1.86
C SER A 73 1.18 -14.24 -1.89
N GLY A 74 1.14 -14.93 -0.74
CA GLY A 74 0.85 -16.35 -0.69
C GLY A 74 2.00 -17.19 -1.22
N ASN A 75 2.00 -18.46 -0.84
CA ASN A 75 3.11 -19.42 -0.90
C ASN A 75 4.31 -19.02 -0.03
N GLY A 76 4.52 -19.75 1.08
CA GLY A 76 5.74 -19.67 1.89
C GLY A 76 5.86 -18.46 2.83
N GLY A 77 4.83 -17.62 2.95
CA GLY A 77 4.87 -16.46 3.84
C GLY A 77 5.66 -15.27 3.30
N HIS A 78 5.82 -15.20 1.97
CA HIS A 78 6.51 -14.10 1.30
C HIS A 78 5.73 -12.78 1.41
N TRP A 79 6.45 -11.71 1.73
CA TRP A 79 5.92 -10.37 1.91
C TRP A 79 6.49 -9.44 0.86
N VAL A 80 5.59 -8.65 0.28
CA VAL A 80 5.92 -7.64 -0.71
C VAL A 80 5.27 -6.33 -0.31
N LEU A 81 5.81 -5.24 -0.82
CA LEU A 81 5.23 -3.91 -0.62
C LEU A 81 4.56 -3.47 -1.91
N VAL A 82 3.26 -3.21 -1.84
CA VAL A 82 2.53 -2.54 -2.91
C VAL A 82 2.52 -1.06 -2.60
N ALA A 83 2.91 -0.22 -3.55
CA ALA A 83 2.76 1.23 -3.43
C ALA A 83 1.75 1.74 -4.45
N MET A 84 0.76 2.51 -4.01
CA MET A 84 -0.28 3.07 -4.86
C MET A 84 -0.14 4.58 -4.92
N ASP A 85 0.19 5.09 -6.11
CA ASP A 85 0.23 6.51 -6.40
C ASP A 85 -1.08 6.92 -7.06
N LEU A 86 -1.96 7.54 -6.26
CA LEU A 86 -3.28 7.98 -6.71
C LEU A 86 -3.22 9.23 -7.59
N SER A 87 -2.12 9.97 -7.57
CA SER A 87 -1.91 11.13 -8.45
C SER A 87 -1.63 10.68 -9.89
N ARG A 88 -0.97 9.53 -10.05
CA ARG A 88 -0.64 8.94 -11.35
C ARG A 88 -1.55 7.77 -11.74
N LEU A 89 -2.45 7.36 -10.86
CA LEU A 89 -3.27 6.15 -11.00
C LEU A 89 -2.41 4.91 -11.27
N MET A 90 -1.28 4.81 -10.58
CA MET A 90 -0.32 3.72 -10.75
C MET A 90 -0.20 2.88 -9.49
N VAL A 91 -0.01 1.57 -9.71
CA VAL A 91 0.26 0.58 -8.67
C VAL A 91 1.62 -0.03 -8.94
N TYR A 92 2.52 0.07 -7.96
CA TYR A 92 3.87 -0.45 -8.01
C TYR A 92 3.96 -1.71 -7.14
N TYR A 93 4.67 -2.70 -7.67
CA TYR A 93 5.01 -3.92 -6.95
C TYR A 93 6.48 -3.91 -6.58
N LEU A 94 6.77 -3.83 -5.28
CA LEU A 94 8.13 -3.88 -4.75
C LEU A 94 8.35 -5.23 -4.06
N ASP A 95 9.20 -6.03 -4.68
CA ASP A 95 9.54 -7.36 -4.20
C ASP A 95 11.05 -7.52 -4.12
N SER A 96 11.54 -7.73 -2.90
CA SER A 96 12.97 -7.94 -2.61
C SER A 96 13.55 -9.25 -3.12
N LEU A 97 12.70 -10.25 -3.44
CA LEU A 97 13.12 -11.57 -3.91
C LEU A 97 13.02 -11.73 -5.43
N SER A 98 12.80 -10.64 -6.17
CA SER A 98 12.59 -10.68 -7.63
C SER A 98 11.47 -11.66 -8.03
N GLY A 99 10.35 -11.62 -7.31
CA GLY A 99 9.23 -12.52 -7.52
C GLY A 99 8.44 -12.29 -8.82
N ASP A 100 7.60 -13.28 -9.12
CA ASP A 100 6.80 -13.37 -10.34
C ASP A 100 5.60 -12.41 -10.31
N TRP A 101 5.86 -11.14 -10.65
CA TRP A 101 4.86 -10.08 -10.79
C TRP A 101 3.79 -10.39 -11.86
N SER A 102 4.04 -11.35 -12.77
CA SER A 102 3.08 -11.73 -13.83
C SER A 102 1.75 -12.25 -13.27
N LYS A 103 1.75 -12.71 -12.02
CA LYS A 103 0.53 -13.09 -11.27
C LYS A 103 -0.37 -11.90 -10.95
N TYR A 104 0.13 -10.67 -11.07
CA TYR A 104 -0.57 -9.42 -10.78
C TYR A 104 -0.44 -8.43 -11.95
N PRO A 105 -1.10 -8.71 -13.09
CA PRO A 105 -0.90 -7.97 -14.35
C PRO A 105 -1.33 -6.49 -14.28
N SER A 106 -2.09 -6.08 -13.27
CA SER A 106 -2.44 -4.69 -13.00
C SER A 106 -1.28 -3.85 -12.43
N MET A 107 -0.14 -4.47 -12.09
CA MET A 107 0.96 -3.83 -11.39
C MET A 107 2.15 -3.55 -12.30
N LYS A 108 2.75 -2.37 -12.12
CA LYS A 108 4.04 -2.06 -12.74
C LYS A 108 5.18 -2.59 -11.88
N LYS A 109 6.11 -3.28 -12.53
CA LYS A 109 7.41 -3.62 -11.97
C LYS A 109 8.22 -2.34 -11.83
N THR A 110 8.61 -1.98 -10.62
CA THR A 110 9.73 -1.07 -10.37
C THR A 110 10.95 -1.92 -10.06
N VAL A 111 11.58 -2.43 -11.10
CA VAL A 111 12.97 -2.88 -11.00
C VAL A 111 13.76 -1.91 -11.83
N ASP A 112 14.50 -1.07 -11.13
CA ASP A 112 15.85 -0.58 -11.46
C ASP A 112 16.23 0.41 -10.35
N ALA A 113 17.04 -0.06 -9.41
CA ALA A 113 17.95 0.76 -8.62
C ALA A 113 19.37 0.34 -9.01
#